data_AF-A0A6L9IPR4-F1
#
_entry.id   AF-A0A6L9IPR4-F1
#
_cell.length_a   1.000
_cell.length_b   1.000
_cell.length_c   1.000
_cell.angle_alpha   90.00
_cell.angle_beta   90.00
_cell.angle_gamma   90.00
#
_symmetry.space_group_name_H-M   'P 1'
#
loop_
_entity.id
_entity.type
_entity.pdbx_description
1 polymer ?
#
loop_
_entity_poly.entity_id
_entity_poly.type
_entity_poly.pdbx_seq_one_letter_code
_entity_poly.pdbx_strand_id
1 'polypeptide(L)'
;MITWTENMTTGVAKLDKQHQKLIEKYNELDEAISNHTGREVIGEVLDFLQFYALWHFGEEEACMAQYQCPVARANQLAHAEFVDLFGGLHEKWQSNTLDLPKCAVKPLALDMGI
;
A
#
# COMPACT_ATOMS: atom_id res chain seq x y z
N MET A 1 4.72 10.73 0.74
CA MET A 1 4.32 10.80 -0.69
C MET A 1 5.38 10.22 -1.64
N ILE A 2 5.01 9.19 -2.39
CA ILE A 2 5.78 8.59 -3.49
C ILE A 2 5.37 9.26 -4.80
N THR A 3 6.35 9.67 -5.61
CA THR A 3 6.12 10.20 -6.97
C THR A 3 6.52 9.16 -8.00
N TRP A 4 5.64 8.90 -8.97
CA TRP A 4 5.95 8.03 -10.11
C TRP A 4 7.15 8.57 -10.88
N THR A 5 8.05 7.68 -11.29
CA THR A 5 9.19 8.01 -12.14
C THR A 5 9.34 6.98 -13.25
N GLU A 6 10.02 7.34 -14.34
CA GLU A 6 10.26 6.42 -15.48
C GLU A 6 10.99 5.13 -15.07
N ASN A 7 11.78 5.16 -13.98
CA ASN A 7 12.46 3.98 -13.45
C ASN A 7 11.51 2.92 -12.87
N MET A 8 10.23 3.25 -12.66
CA MET A 8 9.19 2.33 -12.20
C MET A 8 8.40 1.70 -13.35
N THR A 9 8.71 2.08 -14.60
CA THR A 9 8.04 1.53 -15.78
C THR A 9 8.48 0.09 -16.06
N THR A 10 7.51 -0.73 -16.46
CA THR A 10 7.71 -2.11 -16.91
C THR A 10 7.86 -2.21 -18.42
N GLY A 11 7.59 -1.11 -19.13
CA GLY A 11 7.43 -1.09 -20.59
C GLY A 11 6.05 -1.59 -21.05
N VAL A 12 5.18 -2.02 -20.13
CA VAL A 12 3.81 -2.44 -20.42
C VAL A 12 2.84 -1.40 -19.86
N ALA A 13 2.33 -0.54 -20.75
CA ALA A 13 1.50 0.61 -20.36
C ALA A 13 0.26 0.26 -19.52
N LYS A 14 -0.27 -0.96 -19.63
CA LYS A 14 -1.38 -1.44 -18.79
C LYS A 14 -0.92 -1.67 -17.34
N LEU A 15 0.23 -2.33 -17.13
CA LEU A 15 0.78 -2.61 -15.80
C LEU A 15 1.27 -1.32 -15.14
N ASP A 16 1.88 -0.42 -15.91
CA ASP A 16 2.35 0.88 -15.39
C ASP A 16 1.20 1.72 -14.82
N LYS A 17 0.03 1.70 -15.47
CA LYS A 17 -1.18 2.36 -14.94
C LYS A 17 -1.68 1.72 -13.64
N GLN A 18 -1.54 0.41 -13.49
CA GLN A 18 -1.91 -0.28 -12.25
C GLN A 18 -0.95 0.10 -11.12
N HIS A 19 0.36 0.15 -11.37
CA HIS A 19 1.35 0.63 -10.40
C HIS A 19 1.10 2.08 -9.97
N GLN A 20 0.81 2.97 -10.94
CA GLN A 20 0.45 4.36 -10.63
C GLN A 20 -0.77 4.44 -9.71
N LYS A 21 -1.78 3.58 -9.91
CA LYS A 21 -2.95 3.52 -9.03
C LYS A 21 -2.61 3.01 -7.62
N LEU A 22 -1.73 2.02 -7.50
CA LEU A 22 -1.22 1.57 -6.20
C LEU A 22 -0.50 2.71 -5.47
N ILE A 23 0.34 3.47 -6.16
CA ILE A 23 1.06 4.62 -5.60
C ILE A 23 0.10 5.75 -5.19
N GLU A 24 -0.89 6.05 -6.02
CA GLU A 24 -1.96 7.02 -5.69
C GLU A 24 -2.65 6.63 -4.38
N LYS A 25 -3.04 5.37 -4.22
CA LYS A 25 -3.77 4.88 -3.05
C LYS A 25 -2.89 4.75 -1.81
N TYR A 26 -1.61 4.42 -1.98
CA TYR A 26 -0.62 4.53 -0.91
C TYR A 26 -0.48 5.97 -0.41
N ASN A 27 -0.42 6.94 -1.33
CA ASN A 27 -0.32 8.35 -0.97
C ASN A 27 -1.56 8.85 -0.23
N GLU A 28 -2.76 8.42 -0.63
CA GLU A 28 -4.00 8.69 0.12
C GLU A 28 -3.94 8.11 1.54
N LEU A 29 -3.40 6.90 1.71
CA LEU A 29 -3.22 6.28 3.02
C LEU A 29 -2.23 7.08 3.89
N ASP A 30 -1.08 7.46 3.34
CA ASP A 30 -0.04 8.25 4.01
C ASP A 30 -0.59 9.58 4.51
N GLU A 31 -1.38 10.26 3.69
CA GLU A 31 -2.07 11.50 4.03
C GLU A 31 -3.15 11.29 5.10
N ALA A 32 -3.98 10.26 4.96
CA ALA A 32 -5.01 9.92 5.93
C ALA A 32 -4.43 9.68 7.34
N ILE A 33 -3.33 8.92 7.42
CA ILE A 33 -2.61 8.68 8.67
C ILE A 33 -2.02 9.98 9.22
N SER A 34 -1.35 10.78 8.38
CA SER A 34 -0.68 12.03 8.77
C SER A 34 -1.64 13.09 9.29
N ASN A 35 -2.84 13.16 8.70
CA ASN A 35 -3.88 14.11 9.08
C ASN A 35 -4.78 13.61 10.21
N HIS A 36 -4.45 12.46 10.82
CA HIS A 36 -5.26 11.83 11.86
C HIS A 36 -6.73 11.67 11.45
N THR A 37 -6.96 11.28 10.19
CA THR A 37 -8.32 11.03 9.73
C THR A 37 -8.92 9.84 10.48
N GLY A 38 -10.25 9.77 10.50
CA GLY A 38 -10.96 8.72 11.21
C GLY A 38 -10.62 7.32 10.69
N ARG A 39 -10.75 6.32 11.58
CA ARG A 39 -10.53 4.89 11.29
C ARG A 39 -11.32 4.39 10.07
N GLU A 40 -12.48 4.98 9.79
CA GLU A 40 -13.32 4.64 8.63
C GLU A 40 -12.58 4.93 7.32
N VAL A 41 -12.09 6.16 7.12
CA VAL A 41 -11.37 6.58 5.90
C VAL A 41 -10.11 5.73 5.69
N ILE A 42 -9.33 5.50 6.74
CA ILE A 42 -8.14 4.64 6.66
C ILE A 42 -8.53 3.21 6.30
N GLY A 43 -9.62 2.69 6.89
CA GLY A 43 -10.14 1.35 6.59
C GLY A 43 -10.53 1.18 5.12
N GLU A 44 -11.24 2.15 4.54
CA GLU A 44 -11.63 2.12 3.13
C GLU A 44 -10.42 2.04 2.19
N VAL A 45 -9.35 2.80 2.50
CA VAL A 45 -8.12 2.77 1.69
C VAL A 45 -7.39 1.44 1.85
N LEU A 46 -7.34 0.87 3.06
CA LEU A 46 -6.73 -0.44 3.30
C LEU A 46 -7.51 -1.57 2.61
N ASP A 47 -8.84 -1.54 2.64
CA ASP A 47 -9.69 -2.49 1.91
C ASP A 47 -9.42 -2.42 0.40
N PHE A 48 -9.33 -1.21 -0.14
CA PHE A 48 -8.99 -1.00 -1.54
C PHE A 48 -7.61 -1.60 -1.87
N LEU A 49 -6.58 -1.29 -1.08
CA LEU A 49 -5.22 -1.74 -1.33
C LEU A 49 -5.12 -3.26 -1.26
N GLN A 50 -5.78 -3.91 -0.30
CA GLN A 50 -5.82 -5.38 -0.18
C GLN A 50 -6.36 -6.04 -1.45
N PHE A 51 -7.51 -5.56 -1.94
CA PHE A 51 -8.12 -6.10 -3.15
C PHE A 51 -7.32 -5.79 -4.41
N TYR A 52 -6.89 -4.53 -4.56
CA TYR A 52 -6.24 -4.06 -5.78
C TYR A 52 -4.86 -4.67 -5.96
N ALA A 53 -4.08 -4.85 -4.88
CA ALA A 53 -2.77 -5.51 -4.95
C ALA A 53 -2.91 -6.97 -5.40
N LEU A 54 -3.84 -7.73 -4.81
CA LEU A 54 -4.12 -9.12 -5.21
C LEU A 54 -4.49 -9.25 -6.68
N TRP A 55 -5.40 -8.40 -7.16
CA TRP A 55 -5.79 -8.39 -8.57
C TRP A 55 -4.61 -8.01 -9.49
N HIS A 56 -3.87 -6.96 -9.14
CA HIS A 56 -2.72 -6.49 -9.92
C HIS A 56 -1.64 -7.56 -10.04
N PHE A 57 -1.26 -8.21 -8.94
CA PHE A 57 -0.28 -9.30 -8.96
C PHE A 57 -0.72 -10.46 -9.84
N GLY A 58 -2.02 -10.81 -9.84
CA GLY A 58 -2.56 -11.82 -10.75
C GLY A 58 -2.41 -11.45 -12.22
N GLU A 59 -2.67 -10.18 -12.58
CA GLU A 59 -2.48 -9.69 -13.96
C GLU A 59 -1.00 -9.71 -14.37
N GLU A 60 -0.09 -9.31 -13.48
CA GLU A 60 1.34 -9.32 -13.75
C GLU A 60 1.89 -10.74 -13.86
N GLU A 61 1.53 -11.65 -12.94
CA GLU A 61 1.94 -13.05 -12.98
C GLU A 61 1.44 -13.76 -14.25
N ALA A 62 0.20 -13.49 -14.67
CA ALA A 62 -0.32 -14.01 -15.93
C ALA A 62 0.47 -13.49 -17.14
N CYS A 63 0.81 -12.20 -17.15
CA CYS A 63 1.65 -11.59 -18.18
C CYS A 63 3.05 -12.26 -18.21
N MET A 64 3.71 -12.35 -17.06
CA MET A 64 5.05 -12.94 -16.94
C MET A 64 5.07 -14.42 -17.33
N ALA A 65 4.03 -15.19 -16.98
CA ALA A 65 3.88 -16.58 -17.39
C ALA A 65 3.70 -16.71 -18.90
N GLN A 66 2.86 -15.86 -19.51
CA GLN A 66 2.63 -15.84 -20.96
C GLN A 66 3.92 -15.58 -21.75
N TYR A 67 4.77 -14.68 -21.25
CA TYR A 67 6.03 -14.31 -21.91
C TYR A 67 7.26 -15.08 -21.39
N GLN A 68 7.06 -16.07 -20.52
CA GLN A 68 8.13 -16.89 -19.93
C GLN A 68 9.26 -16.04 -19.32
N CYS A 69 8.89 -14.97 -18.62
CA CYS A 69 9.85 -14.04 -18.04
C CYS A 69 10.79 -14.78 -17.05
N PRO A 70 12.12 -14.63 -17.17
CA PRO A 70 13.08 -15.35 -16.32
C PRO A 70 12.91 -15.07 -14.82
N VAL A 71 12.37 -13.90 -14.48
CA VAL A 71 12.16 -13.42 -13.11
C VAL A 71 10.78 -13.76 -12.53
N ALA A 72 9.90 -14.42 -13.29
CA ALA A 72 8.50 -14.70 -12.89
C ALA A 72 8.39 -15.39 -11.53
N ARG A 73 9.25 -16.40 -11.28
CA ARG A 73 9.24 -17.13 -10.01
C ARG A 73 9.64 -16.25 -8.82
N ALA A 74 10.64 -15.39 -9.00
CA ALA A 74 11.08 -14.49 -7.94
C ALA A 74 9.98 -13.44 -7.65
N ASN A 75 9.32 -12.93 -8.69
CA ASN A 75 8.24 -11.97 -8.54
C ASN A 75 7.03 -12.58 -7.80
N GLN A 76 6.61 -13.78 -8.18
CA GLN A 76 5.51 -14.49 -7.53
C GLN A 76 5.78 -14.78 -6.04
N LEU A 77 7.03 -15.07 -5.66
CA LEU A 77 7.39 -15.23 -4.25
C LEU A 77 7.29 -13.90 -3.49
N ALA A 78 7.79 -12.80 -4.07
CA ALA A 78 7.66 -11.48 -3.46
C ALA A 78 6.19 -11.04 -3.32
N HIS A 79 5.34 -11.36 -4.30
CA HIS A 79 3.90 -11.10 -4.22
C HIS A 79 3.24 -11.89 -3.09
N ALA A 80 3.55 -13.19 -2.96
CA ALA A 80 3.03 -14.01 -1.88
C ALA A 80 3.43 -13.46 -0.49
N GLU A 81 4.71 -13.09 -0.32
CA GLU A 81 5.20 -12.46 0.91
C GLU A 81 4.48 -11.15 1.23
N PHE A 82 4.25 -10.30 0.21
CA PHE A 82 3.50 -9.06 0.39
C PHE A 82 2.06 -9.32 0.80
N VAL A 83 1.37 -10.27 0.15
CA VAL A 83 -0.02 -10.62 0.44
C VAL A 83 -0.18 -11.11 1.87
N ASP A 84 0.72 -11.98 2.33
CA ASP A 84 0.69 -12.49 3.71
C ASP A 84 0.93 -11.37 4.72
N LEU A 85 1.92 -10.51 4.46
CA LEU A 85 2.25 -9.38 5.33
C LEU A 85 1.10 -8.37 5.41
N PHE A 86 0.58 -7.94 4.26
CA PHE A 86 -0.47 -6.94 4.18
C PHE A 86 -1.79 -7.49 4.71
N GLY A 87 -2.12 -8.75 4.43
CA GLY A 87 -3.29 -9.43 4.98
C GLY A 87 -3.24 -9.50 6.51
N GLY A 88 -2.10 -9.88 7.09
CA GLY A 88 -1.92 -9.86 8.54
C GLY A 88 -2.04 -8.47 9.17
N LEU A 89 -1.59 -7.42 8.48
CA LEU A 89 -1.81 -6.03 8.90
C LEU A 89 -3.29 -5.64 8.83
N HIS A 90 -3.97 -6.01 7.75
CA HIS A 90 -5.37 -5.72 7.49
C HIS A 90 -6.30 -6.40 8.51
N GLU A 91 -6.05 -7.67 8.84
CA GLU A 91 -6.78 -8.40 9.88
C GLU A 91 -6.60 -7.75 11.26
N LYS A 92 -5.37 -7.37 11.61
CA LYS A 92 -5.08 -6.65 12.87
C LYS A 92 -5.76 -5.30 12.91
N TRP A 93 -5.80 -4.59 11.78
CA TRP A 93 -6.55 -3.35 11.65
C TRP A 93 -8.03 -3.56 11.92
N GLN A 94 -8.67 -4.52 11.22
CA GLN A 94 -10.11 -4.81 11.35
C GLN A 94 -10.49 -5.23 12.79
N SER A 95 -9.67 -6.09 13.41
CA SER A 95 -9.86 -6.55 14.79
C SER A 95 -9.46 -5.53 15.86
N ASN A 96 -8.95 -4.36 15.46
CA ASN A 96 -8.45 -3.32 16.36
C ASN A 96 -7.33 -3.81 17.30
N THR A 97 -6.55 -4.79 16.83
CA THR A 97 -5.39 -5.37 17.53
C THR A 97 -4.06 -4.89 16.96
N LEU A 98 -4.10 -3.95 16.02
CA LEU A 98 -2.91 -3.32 15.47
C LEU A 98 -2.21 -2.51 16.57
N ASP A 99 -1.12 -3.05 17.10
CA ASP A 99 -0.27 -2.36 18.07
C ASP A 99 0.59 -1.34 17.34
N LEU A 100 -0.04 -0.23 16.96
CA LEU A 100 0.69 0.95 16.48
C LEU A 100 1.46 1.51 17.69
N PRO A 101 2.76 1.80 17.59
CA PRO A 101 3.45 2.53 18.63
C PRO A 101 2.63 3.78 18.89
N LYS A 102 2.04 3.89 20.08
CA LYS A 102 1.12 4.97 20.46
C LYS A 102 1.68 6.26 19.89
N CYS A 103 0.98 6.88 18.94
CA CYS A 103 1.35 8.17 18.40
C CYS A 103 1.73 9.03 19.60
N ALA A 104 3.00 9.37 19.73
CA ALA A 104 3.47 10.23 20.79
C ALA A 104 2.86 11.59 20.50
N VAL A 105 1.69 11.85 21.07
CA VAL A 105 1.07 13.16 21.07
C VAL A 105 2.04 14.02 21.86
N LYS A 106 2.94 14.72 21.15
CA LYS A 106 3.74 15.75 21.77
C LYS A 106 2.73 16.82 22.18
N PRO A 107 2.58 17.13 23.49
CA PRO A 107 1.65 18.17 23.88
C PRO A 107 2.08 19.45 23.17
N LEU A 108 1.14 20.12 22.51
CA LEU A 108 1.34 21.47 22.03
C LEU A 108 1.61 22.31 23.28
N ALA A 109 2.86 22.68 23.53
CA ALA A 109 3.17 23.68 24.52
C ALA A 109 2.54 24.98 24.04
N LEU A 110 1.42 25.36 24.67
CA LEU A 110 0.92 26.72 24.65
C LEU A 110 1.95 27.58 25.39
N ASP A 111 2.94 28.09 24.65
CA ASP A 111 3.72 29.23 25.11
C ASP A 111 2.78 30.45 25.09
N MET A 112 1.97 30.58 26.14
CA MET A 112 1.47 31.87 26.58
C MET A 112 2.62 32.59 27.29
N GLY A 113 3.52 33.16 26.49
CA GLY A 113 4.45 34.18 26.94
C GLY A 113 3.68 35.47 27.22
N ILE A 114 3.79 35.91 28.47
CA ILE A 114 3.42 37.25 28.97
C ILE A 114 4.23 38.33 28.24
#